data_AF-A0A164S4W4-F1
#
_entry.id   AF-A0A164S4W4-F1
#
_cell.length_a   1.000
_cell.length_b   1.000
_cell.length_c   1.000
_cell.angle_alpha   90.00
_cell.angle_beta   90.00
_cell.angle_gamma   90.00
#
_symmetry.space_group_name_H-M   'P 1'
#
loop_
_entity.id
_entity.type
_entity.pdbx_description
1 polymer ?
#
loop_
_entity_poly.entity_id
_entity_poly.type
_entity_poly.pdbx_seq_one_letter_code
_entity_poly.pdbx_strand_id
1 'polypeptide(L)'
;MQSVTGASNKFSSIYQDSCANLYKNDVNSNLSSTTIMTSPVSKTMISPLATIQSTLIPSLEGIDLAGRILEWQLKNDNQFPTLSDQIKIGEAHGVSGLSDVDYPMLEVGPNGLPLLRQMGLVNRIPLPPELVEHFGHMQSYCMMGLFPLIQRAWLSIDSDIYVWTYEDGGDLSYFDGLSEPIIAVELVQPKPGIFQPHIQYLLCLATTVEIVLLGVSFSGSSTNYEEMHLLPEPLFAVPTDGAYIVTITGTTSGRIFMGAKDGCIYEFFYQAEEGFFSRKCRKINHSKSTLSYLVPSFINAAFSEEDPIVQMVQDETRHILYTRSEKGTIQVYDLGTDGQAMTRVAAINTNTIVQSAANIARTVDRSSFRPLVGIAPIESSESTNLHLVAITASGVRLYFSTLPWRAFNEATPSSRPVTLQLVQVRLPPGYAANASPQRPQASPFGPIFSRHHQLSETQNTLGLDGKTWALAEVTPTLKRQIDPSIFAPPAPEPPLIVTQHAVGPRKFIFLTTQCCHVVTQLRPVDILRQLLFDASGPDSTAVRAFFQVLREDQACATALILACSSSIQDSQLADWAARAFFLLGGDV
;
A
#
# COMPACT_ATOMS: atom_id res chain seq x y z
N MET A 1 -4.99 -33.36 29.14
CA MET A 1 -5.04 -33.07 27.68
C MET A 1 -6.48 -32.98 27.12
N GLN A 2 -7.53 -32.81 27.95
CA GLN A 2 -8.92 -32.54 27.49
C GLN A 2 -9.57 -31.31 28.16
N SER A 3 -8.88 -30.62 29.07
CA SER A 3 -9.39 -29.43 29.78
C SER A 3 -9.02 -28.09 29.13
N VAL A 4 -7.98 -28.05 28.27
CA VAL A 4 -7.52 -26.83 27.59
C VAL A 4 -8.32 -26.57 26.30
N THR A 5 -8.74 -27.63 25.61
CA THR A 5 -9.57 -27.57 24.40
C THR A 5 -11.00 -27.09 24.65
N GLY A 6 -11.54 -27.26 25.86
CA GLY A 6 -12.89 -26.81 26.21
C GLY A 6 -13.03 -25.30 26.44
N ALA A 7 -11.94 -24.63 26.85
CA ALA A 7 -11.92 -23.17 27.05
C ALA A 7 -11.73 -22.43 25.71
N SER A 8 -10.83 -22.92 24.84
CA SER A 8 -10.60 -22.37 23.49
C SER A 8 -11.87 -22.37 22.63
N ASN A 9 -12.64 -23.48 22.66
CA ASN A 9 -13.92 -23.57 21.92
C ASN A 9 -15.00 -22.60 22.44
N LYS A 10 -14.98 -22.25 23.74
CA LYS A 10 -15.93 -21.29 24.32
C LYS A 10 -15.57 -19.84 23.99
N PHE A 11 -14.28 -19.48 23.99
CA PHE A 11 -13.83 -18.15 23.58
C PHE A 11 -14.02 -17.92 22.07
N SER A 12 -13.80 -18.94 21.23
CA SER A 12 -14.10 -18.90 19.79
C SER A 12 -15.58 -18.62 19.50
N SER A 13 -16.50 -19.27 20.23
CA SER A 13 -17.95 -19.07 20.05
C SER A 13 -18.40 -17.67 20.48
N ILE A 14 -17.90 -17.15 21.62
CA ILE A 14 -18.27 -15.81 22.12
C ILE A 14 -17.74 -14.71 21.18
N TYR A 15 -16.52 -14.87 20.64
CA TYR A 15 -15.96 -13.93 19.67
C TYR A 15 -16.70 -13.95 18.32
N GLN A 16 -17.15 -15.12 17.87
CA GLN A 16 -17.94 -15.27 16.65
C GLN A 16 -19.36 -14.70 16.77
N ASP A 17 -20.04 -14.93 17.91
CA ASP A 17 -21.42 -14.47 18.13
C ASP A 17 -21.51 -12.94 18.38
N SER A 18 -20.54 -12.34 19.07
CA SER A 18 -20.50 -10.87 19.23
C SER A 18 -20.24 -10.12 17.92
N CYS A 19 -19.51 -10.73 16.97
CA CYS A 19 -19.31 -10.14 15.64
C CYS A 19 -20.50 -10.36 14.69
N ALA A 20 -21.32 -11.39 14.90
CA ALA A 20 -22.48 -11.71 14.06
C ALA A 20 -23.74 -10.92 14.46
N ASN A 21 -23.91 -10.62 15.75
CA ASN A 21 -25.09 -9.92 16.27
C ASN A 21 -25.12 -8.41 15.98
N LEU A 22 -24.03 -7.82 15.46
CA LEU A 22 -24.02 -6.45 14.96
C LEU A 22 -24.72 -6.28 13.59
N TYR A 23 -25.14 -7.38 12.93
CA TYR A 23 -25.68 -7.35 11.56
C TYR A 23 -27.14 -7.85 11.40
N LYS A 24 -27.89 -8.03 12.49
CA LYS A 24 -29.32 -8.36 12.41
C LYS A 24 -30.13 -7.68 13.50
N ASN A 25 -30.64 -6.49 13.18
CA ASN A 25 -31.90 -6.02 13.75
C ASN A 25 -32.79 -5.58 12.60
N ASP A 26 -33.46 -6.57 11.99
CA ASP A 26 -34.83 -6.39 11.54
C ASP A 26 -35.51 -7.76 11.35
N VAL A 27 -36.80 -7.77 11.71
CA VAL A 27 -37.84 -8.79 11.49
C VAL A 27 -38.07 -9.86 12.58
N ASN A 28 -39.22 -9.68 13.26
CA ASN A 28 -39.99 -10.64 14.06
C ASN A 28 -40.25 -11.99 13.34
N SER A 29 -40.22 -13.11 14.05
CA SER A 29 -41.41 -13.95 14.34
C SER A 29 -41.09 -15.34 14.92
N ASN A 30 -42.02 -15.77 15.78
CA ASN A 30 -42.21 -17.06 16.47
C ASN A 30 -41.79 -18.32 15.70
N LEU A 31 -41.32 -19.35 16.41
CA LEU A 31 -41.95 -20.69 16.44
C LEU A 31 -41.28 -21.67 17.43
N SER A 32 -42.05 -22.69 17.77
CA SER A 32 -42.13 -23.48 19.00
C SER A 32 -41.33 -24.78 19.04
N SER A 33 -41.12 -25.25 20.27
CA SER A 33 -40.51 -26.49 20.78
C SER A 33 -40.94 -27.79 20.09
N THR A 34 -40.02 -28.78 20.00
CA THR A 34 -40.38 -30.22 20.08
C THR A 34 -39.22 -31.07 20.62
N THR A 35 -39.55 -31.89 21.61
CA THR A 35 -38.75 -32.86 22.37
C THR A 35 -38.55 -34.17 21.60
N ILE A 36 -37.38 -34.83 21.71
CA ILE A 36 -37.25 -36.30 21.48
C ILE A 36 -36.41 -36.96 22.59
N MET A 37 -36.90 -38.13 22.99
CA MET A 37 -36.58 -38.95 24.16
C MET A 37 -35.25 -39.73 24.12
N THR A 38 -34.74 -39.97 25.32
CA THR A 38 -33.63 -40.82 25.78
C THR A 38 -33.95 -42.32 25.83
N SER A 39 -32.95 -43.23 25.81
CA SER A 39 -32.79 -44.41 26.71
C SER A 39 -31.44 -45.19 26.43
N PRO A 40 -30.96 -46.18 27.24
CA PRO A 40 -29.98 -45.93 28.32
C PRO A 40 -28.83 -46.99 28.47
N VAL A 41 -28.04 -46.86 29.56
CA VAL A 41 -27.20 -47.87 30.28
C VAL A 41 -25.73 -47.98 29.80
N SER A 42 -24.65 -47.89 30.59
CA SER A 42 -24.40 -48.36 31.97
C SER A 42 -23.33 -47.54 32.73
N LYS A 43 -23.46 -47.46 34.06
CA LYS A 43 -22.59 -46.75 35.02
C LYS A 43 -21.52 -47.68 35.59
N THR A 44 -20.30 -47.19 35.84
CA THR A 44 -19.61 -47.44 37.13
C THR A 44 -18.44 -46.47 37.39
N MET A 45 -18.47 -45.90 38.61
CA MET A 45 -17.36 -45.34 39.43
C MET A 45 -16.74 -43.99 39.04
N ILE A 46 -17.46 -42.88 39.31
CA ILE A 46 -16.85 -41.58 39.64
C ILE A 46 -17.69 -40.92 40.76
N SER A 47 -17.04 -40.52 41.85
CA SER A 47 -17.50 -39.46 42.75
C SER A 47 -16.30 -38.83 43.47
N PRO A 48 -16.37 -37.56 43.90
CA PRO A 48 -16.93 -36.41 43.18
C PRO A 48 -15.89 -35.27 43.11
N LEU A 49 -15.53 -34.82 41.91
CA LEU A 49 -15.00 -33.47 41.73
C LEU A 49 -16.21 -32.54 41.72
N ALA A 50 -16.23 -31.64 42.69
CA ALA A 50 -17.29 -30.69 42.93
C ALA A 50 -17.70 -29.97 41.63
N THR A 51 -19.01 -30.00 41.41
CA THR A 51 -19.84 -29.19 40.54
C THR A 51 -19.23 -27.81 40.22
N ILE A 52 -18.62 -27.64 39.05
CA ILE A 52 -18.61 -26.33 38.39
C ILE A 52 -19.93 -26.25 37.64
N GLN A 53 -20.91 -25.66 38.31
CA GLN A 53 -22.20 -25.32 37.71
C GLN A 53 -21.97 -24.45 36.47
N SER A 54 -22.36 -24.98 35.32
CA SER A 54 -22.59 -24.21 34.11
C SER A 54 -23.84 -23.35 34.30
N THR A 55 -23.68 -22.09 34.72
CA THR A 55 -24.58 -20.95 34.41
C THR A 55 -24.03 -19.71 35.11
N LEU A 56 -23.07 -19.02 34.48
CA LEU A 56 -22.94 -17.58 34.67
C LEU A 56 -23.66 -16.96 33.47
N ILE A 57 -24.94 -16.68 33.63
CA ILE A 57 -25.55 -15.60 32.86
C ILE A 57 -24.72 -14.37 33.26
N PRO A 58 -23.98 -13.73 32.35
CA PRO A 58 -23.24 -12.54 32.72
C PRO A 58 -24.23 -11.55 33.35
N SER A 59 -23.90 -11.02 34.53
CA SER A 59 -24.76 -10.00 35.14
C SER A 59 -24.94 -8.86 34.14
N LEU A 60 -26.12 -8.23 34.12
CA LEU A 60 -26.34 -7.07 33.25
C LEU A 60 -25.25 -6.02 33.46
N GLU A 61 -24.81 -5.84 34.71
CA GLU A 61 -23.66 -5.00 35.09
C GLU A 61 -22.34 -5.46 34.46
N GLY A 62 -22.09 -6.77 34.34
CA GLY A 62 -20.91 -7.33 33.70
C GLY A 62 -20.89 -7.15 32.19
N ILE A 63 -22.06 -7.25 31.54
CA ILE A 63 -22.21 -6.95 30.11
C ILE A 63 -21.99 -5.45 29.86
N ASP A 64 -22.61 -4.60 30.68
CA ASP A 64 -22.47 -3.14 30.56
C ASP A 64 -21.01 -2.71 30.78
N LEU A 65 -20.32 -3.30 31.76
CA LEU A 65 -18.90 -3.06 31.98
C LEU A 65 -18.05 -3.49 30.77
N ALA A 66 -18.30 -4.68 30.22
CA ALA A 66 -17.61 -5.16 29.04
C ALA A 66 -17.84 -4.24 27.83
N GLY A 67 -19.07 -3.76 27.64
CA GLY A 67 -19.41 -2.78 26.61
C GLY A 67 -18.62 -1.48 26.75
N ARG A 68 -18.54 -0.92 27.96
CA ARG A 68 -17.74 0.30 28.23
C ARG A 68 -16.26 0.11 27.99
N ILE A 69 -15.70 -1.05 28.37
CA ILE A 69 -14.29 -1.37 28.10
C ILE A 69 -14.05 -1.44 26.60
N LEU A 70 -14.93 -2.11 25.86
CA LEU A 70 -14.84 -2.22 24.40
C LEU A 70 -14.88 -0.84 23.74
N GLU A 71 -15.88 -0.01 24.05
CA GLU A 71 -15.99 1.36 23.52
C GLU A 71 -14.77 2.21 23.84
N TRP A 72 -14.21 2.09 25.05
CA TRP A 72 -13.01 2.81 25.43
C TRP A 72 -11.79 2.36 24.61
N GLN A 73 -11.61 1.06 24.38
CA GLN A 73 -10.53 0.55 23.54
C GLN A 73 -10.70 0.96 22.08
N LEU A 74 -11.90 0.85 21.51
CA LEU A 74 -12.21 1.35 20.16
C LEU A 74 -11.91 2.84 20.02
N LYS A 75 -12.21 3.64 21.05
CA LYS A 75 -11.90 5.07 21.04
C LYS A 75 -10.39 5.30 21.05
N ASN A 76 -9.63 4.58 21.88
CA ASN A 76 -8.16 4.66 21.89
C ASN A 76 -7.57 4.22 20.55
N ASP A 77 -8.11 3.15 19.95
CA ASP A 77 -7.66 2.59 18.68
C ASP A 77 -7.94 3.52 17.49
N ASN A 78 -8.83 4.49 17.63
CA ASN A 78 -9.13 5.51 16.63
C ASN A 78 -8.39 6.84 16.88
N GLN A 79 -7.60 6.94 17.95
CA GLN A 79 -6.85 8.15 18.34
C GLN A 79 -5.35 8.05 18.00
N PHE A 80 -4.97 7.21 17.04
CA PHE A 80 -3.58 7.16 16.62
C PHE A 80 -3.16 8.46 15.93
N PRO A 81 -1.94 8.94 16.22
CA PRO A 81 -1.44 10.17 15.64
C PRO A 81 -1.22 10.02 14.14
N THR A 82 -1.57 11.06 13.39
CA THR A 82 -1.35 11.14 11.95
C THR A 82 0.14 11.17 11.60
N LEU A 83 0.49 10.97 10.33
CA LEU A 83 1.90 11.06 9.91
C LEU A 83 2.54 12.40 10.28
N SER A 84 1.81 13.51 10.15
CA SER A 84 2.34 14.85 10.48
C SER A 84 2.56 15.04 11.98
N ASP A 85 1.70 14.46 12.83
CA ASP A 85 1.89 14.42 14.28
C ASP A 85 3.13 13.61 14.66
N GLN A 86 3.31 12.43 14.03
CA GLN A 86 4.44 11.54 14.28
C GLN A 86 5.78 12.13 13.84
N ILE A 87 5.79 12.86 12.72
CA ILE A 87 6.99 13.56 12.22
C ILE A 87 7.36 14.76 13.12
N LYS A 88 6.43 15.24 13.96
CA LYS A 88 6.58 16.40 14.84
C LYS A 88 6.99 17.66 14.08
N ILE A 89 6.21 18.00 13.06
CA ILE A 89 6.41 19.24 12.30
C ILE A 89 6.18 20.42 13.27
N GLY A 90 7.27 21.09 13.67
CA GLY A 90 7.22 22.23 14.59
C GLY A 90 6.65 23.50 13.94
N GLU A 91 6.80 24.65 14.62
CA GLU A 91 6.21 25.93 14.20
C GLU A 91 6.80 26.54 12.90
N ALA A 92 7.90 26.01 12.34
CA ALA A 92 8.59 26.64 11.20
C ALA A 92 9.47 25.69 10.35
N HIS A 93 8.95 24.52 9.94
CA HIS A 93 9.66 23.43 9.23
C HIS A 93 10.51 22.53 10.15
N GLY A 94 10.78 21.29 9.73
CA GLY A 94 11.52 20.33 10.55
C GLY A 94 12.49 19.43 9.79
N VAL A 95 13.45 18.89 10.55
CA VAL A 95 14.40 17.85 10.11
C VAL A 95 14.26 16.64 11.02
N SER A 96 14.24 15.43 10.45
CA SER A 96 14.22 14.17 11.21
C SER A 96 15.13 13.11 10.57
N GLY A 97 15.34 11.97 11.25
CA GLY A 97 16.28 10.93 10.79
C GLY A 97 17.74 11.24 11.15
N LEU A 98 17.95 12.01 12.22
CA LEU A 98 19.28 12.44 12.70
C LEU A 98 19.75 11.63 13.91
N SER A 99 18.93 10.72 14.41
CA SER A 99 19.18 10.01 15.65
C SER A 99 18.94 8.51 15.49
N ASP A 100 19.66 7.70 16.28
CA ASP A 100 19.48 6.25 16.28
C ASP A 100 18.08 5.84 16.75
N VAL A 101 17.37 6.71 17.47
CA VAL A 101 15.97 6.48 17.87
C VAL A 101 14.98 6.61 16.71
N ASP A 102 15.36 7.31 15.63
CA ASP A 102 14.57 7.36 14.40
C ASP A 102 14.72 6.05 13.60
N TYR A 103 15.80 5.30 13.85
CA TYR A 103 16.16 4.04 13.17
C TYR A 103 16.54 2.94 14.18
N PRO A 104 15.62 2.51 15.05
CA PRO A 104 15.93 1.52 16.07
C PRO A 104 16.40 0.20 15.42
N MET A 105 17.59 -0.26 15.80
CA MET A 105 18.03 -1.60 15.45
C MET A 105 17.29 -2.61 16.33
N LEU A 106 16.47 -3.45 15.70
CA LEU A 106 15.88 -4.62 16.34
C LEU A 106 17.00 -5.62 16.61
N GLU A 107 17.25 -5.96 17.88
CA GLU A 107 18.42 -6.74 18.28
C GLU A 107 18.63 -8.04 17.48
N VAL A 108 19.90 -8.39 17.38
CA VAL A 108 20.39 -9.64 16.83
C VAL A 108 20.26 -10.70 17.91
N GLY A 109 19.42 -11.72 17.70
CA GLY A 109 19.36 -12.87 18.59
C GLY A 109 20.73 -13.59 18.70
N PRO A 110 20.92 -14.51 19.66
CA PRO A 110 22.21 -15.15 19.92
C PRO A 110 22.86 -15.86 18.71
N ASN A 111 22.12 -16.05 17.60
CA ASN A 111 22.58 -16.65 16.35
C ASN A 111 22.90 -15.66 15.23
N GLY A 112 22.95 -14.34 15.47
CA GLY A 112 23.23 -13.38 14.39
C GLY A 112 22.00 -12.98 13.56
N LEU A 113 20.80 -13.51 13.88
CA LEU A 113 19.57 -13.24 13.14
C LEU A 113 18.78 -12.08 13.78
N PRO A 114 18.28 -11.11 12.99
CA PRO A 114 17.41 -10.04 13.51
C PRO A 114 16.16 -10.68 14.13
N LEU A 115 15.90 -10.38 15.41
CA LEU A 115 14.88 -11.06 16.21
C LEU A 115 13.45 -10.87 15.66
N LEU A 116 13.23 -9.81 14.87
CA LEU A 116 11.94 -9.44 14.31
C LEU A 116 12.12 -9.09 12.84
N ARG A 117 12.27 -10.11 11.99
CA ARG A 117 12.21 -9.93 10.54
C ARG A 117 10.80 -9.44 10.19
N GLN A 118 10.68 -8.22 9.68
CA GLN A 118 9.37 -7.65 9.29
C GLN A 118 9.00 -7.91 7.84
N MET A 119 9.97 -8.33 7.01
CA MET A 119 9.78 -8.62 5.60
C MET A 119 10.21 -10.06 5.29
N GLY A 120 9.28 -10.91 4.88
CA GLY A 120 9.53 -12.29 4.46
C GLY A 120 9.58 -12.39 2.94
N LEU A 121 10.67 -12.92 2.38
CA LEU A 121 10.66 -13.35 0.97
C LEU A 121 9.84 -14.64 0.90
N VAL A 122 8.71 -14.59 0.20
CA VAL A 122 7.79 -15.73 0.08
C VAL A 122 8.22 -16.58 -1.09
N ASN A 123 8.21 -16.00 -2.29
CA ASN A 123 8.44 -16.73 -3.53
C ASN A 123 9.37 -15.96 -4.46
N ARG A 124 10.08 -16.72 -5.29
CA ARG A 124 10.85 -16.26 -6.45
C ARG A 124 10.30 -16.98 -7.68
N ILE A 125 9.68 -16.22 -8.57
CA ILE A 125 9.03 -16.75 -9.78
C ILE A 125 9.88 -16.34 -10.99
N PRO A 126 10.52 -17.27 -11.71
CA PRO A 126 11.27 -16.94 -12.92
C PRO A 126 10.35 -16.34 -13.99
N LEU A 127 10.93 -15.60 -14.94
CA LEU A 127 10.16 -15.17 -16.12
C LEU A 127 9.65 -16.40 -16.90
N PRO A 128 8.44 -16.32 -17.49
CA PRO A 128 7.91 -17.39 -18.35
C PRO A 128 8.95 -17.82 -19.40
N PRO A 129 9.25 -19.13 -19.55
CA PRO A 129 10.23 -19.64 -20.51
C PRO A 129 9.99 -19.16 -21.94
N GLU A 130 8.73 -19.02 -22.32
CA GLU A 130 8.29 -18.53 -23.63
C GLU A 130 8.88 -17.14 -23.91
N LEU A 131 8.91 -16.24 -22.92
CA LEU A 131 9.51 -14.91 -23.06
C LEU A 131 11.04 -14.97 -23.21
N VAL A 132 11.67 -15.95 -22.55
CA VAL A 132 13.12 -16.13 -22.59
C VAL A 132 13.60 -16.55 -23.98
N GLU A 133 12.79 -17.31 -24.73
CA GLU A 133 13.09 -17.67 -26.11
C GLU A 133 13.03 -16.46 -27.06
N HIS A 134 12.08 -15.55 -26.85
CA HIS A 134 11.97 -14.30 -27.61
C HIS A 134 13.16 -13.35 -27.37
N PHE A 135 13.80 -13.43 -26.20
CA PHE A 135 15.00 -12.64 -25.92
C PHE A 135 16.17 -12.92 -26.87
N GLY A 136 16.23 -14.11 -27.49
CA GLY A 136 17.27 -14.47 -28.45
C GLY A 136 17.22 -13.70 -29.78
N HIS A 137 16.09 -13.06 -30.11
CA HIS A 137 15.88 -12.35 -31.38
C HIS A 137 15.75 -10.82 -31.23
N MET A 138 16.00 -10.26 -30.03
CA MET A 138 15.77 -8.84 -29.71
C MET A 138 16.54 -7.86 -30.61
N GLN A 139 15.84 -6.81 -31.11
CA GLN A 139 16.45 -5.79 -31.96
C GLN A 139 16.73 -4.43 -31.32
N SER A 140 16.14 -3.98 -30.20
CA SER A 140 16.83 -3.16 -29.15
C SER A 140 15.94 -2.47 -28.08
N TYR A 141 14.59 -2.39 -28.16
CA TYR A 141 13.80 -1.66 -27.15
C TYR A 141 12.95 -2.58 -26.25
N CYS A 142 13.21 -2.55 -24.94
CA CYS A 142 12.53 -3.40 -23.97
C CYS A 142 12.14 -2.60 -22.72
N MET A 143 10.88 -2.73 -22.30
CA MET A 143 10.37 -2.16 -21.04
C MET A 143 9.63 -3.24 -20.26
N MET A 144 9.60 -3.09 -18.94
CA MET A 144 8.91 -3.99 -18.04
C MET A 144 8.22 -3.21 -16.94
N GLY A 145 7.11 -3.73 -16.45
CA GLY A 145 6.39 -3.13 -15.35
C GLY A 145 5.38 -4.07 -14.70
N LEU A 146 4.58 -3.50 -13.80
CA LEU A 146 3.62 -4.23 -12.98
C LEU A 146 2.24 -3.59 -13.10
N PHE A 147 1.22 -4.43 -13.13
CA PHE A 147 -0.18 -4.08 -12.99
C PHE A 147 -0.73 -4.72 -11.71
N PRO A 148 -0.49 -4.11 -10.54
CA PRO A 148 -0.89 -4.69 -9.25
C PRO A 148 -2.40 -4.88 -9.13
N LEU A 149 -3.20 -4.03 -9.79
CA LEU A 149 -4.67 -4.07 -9.76
C LEU A 149 -5.24 -5.37 -10.33
N ILE A 150 -4.57 -5.96 -11.32
CA ILE A 150 -4.98 -7.22 -11.97
C ILE A 150 -4.01 -8.38 -11.68
N GLN A 151 -3.06 -8.18 -10.78
CA GLN A 151 -2.04 -9.17 -10.43
C GLN A 151 -1.22 -9.67 -11.63
N ARG A 152 -0.82 -8.76 -12.52
CA ARG A 152 -0.02 -9.09 -13.71
C ARG A 152 1.28 -8.30 -13.76
N ALA A 153 2.30 -8.90 -14.35
CA ALA A 153 3.50 -8.22 -14.81
C ALA A 153 3.43 -8.09 -16.34
N TRP A 154 4.13 -7.12 -16.91
CA TRP A 154 4.18 -6.92 -18.34
C TRP A 154 5.60 -6.67 -18.85
N LEU A 155 5.80 -6.99 -20.12
CA LEU A 155 7.05 -6.84 -20.86
C LEU A 155 6.67 -6.37 -22.27
N SER A 156 7.27 -5.28 -22.74
CA SER A 156 7.24 -4.94 -24.16
C SER A 156 8.59 -5.23 -24.80
N ILE A 157 8.55 -5.73 -26.04
CA ILE A 157 9.71 -5.92 -26.90
C ILE A 157 9.34 -5.29 -28.25
N ASP A 158 10.01 -4.20 -28.58
CA ASP A 158 9.73 -3.42 -29.78
C ASP A 158 8.22 -3.08 -29.88
N SER A 159 7.46 -3.66 -30.81
CA SER A 159 6.02 -3.40 -31.01
C SER A 159 5.08 -4.30 -30.19
N ASP A 160 5.61 -5.35 -29.57
CA ASP A 160 4.80 -6.42 -29.00
C ASP A 160 4.75 -6.27 -27.47
N ILE A 161 3.62 -6.63 -26.87
CA ILE A 161 3.47 -6.65 -25.41
C ILE A 161 3.01 -8.02 -24.92
N TYR A 162 3.61 -8.43 -23.81
CA TYR A 162 3.34 -9.66 -23.10
C TYR A 162 2.90 -9.34 -21.68
N VAL A 163 1.90 -10.04 -21.17
CA VAL A 163 1.32 -9.85 -19.84
C VAL A 163 1.12 -11.21 -19.19
N TRP A 164 1.58 -11.41 -17.96
CA TRP A 164 1.50 -12.69 -17.26
C TRP A 164 1.30 -12.51 -15.76
N THR A 165 0.91 -13.59 -15.07
CA THR A 165 0.69 -13.58 -13.63
C THR A 165 2.01 -13.63 -12.88
N TYR A 166 2.32 -12.62 -12.05
CA TYR A 166 3.59 -12.59 -11.33
C TYR A 166 3.65 -13.53 -10.11
N GLU A 167 2.52 -14.13 -9.69
CA GLU A 167 2.48 -15.02 -8.53
C GLU A 167 2.90 -16.47 -8.86
N ASP A 168 2.68 -16.93 -10.10
CA ASP A 168 2.99 -18.29 -10.54
C ASP A 168 3.64 -18.38 -11.94
N GLY A 169 3.69 -17.29 -12.70
CA GLY A 169 4.23 -17.27 -14.06
C GLY A 169 3.25 -17.73 -15.14
N GLY A 170 1.99 -18.03 -14.80
CA GLY A 170 0.96 -18.50 -15.73
C GLY A 170 0.15 -17.38 -16.39
N ASP A 171 -0.87 -17.76 -17.16
CA ASP A 171 -1.79 -16.85 -17.89
C ASP A 171 -1.04 -15.83 -18.76
N LEU A 172 -0.13 -16.33 -19.60
CA LEU A 172 0.61 -15.49 -20.54
C LEU A 172 -0.30 -15.07 -21.70
N SER A 173 -0.66 -13.80 -21.71
CA SER A 173 -1.32 -13.12 -22.83
C SER A 173 -0.32 -12.27 -23.61
N TYR A 174 -0.53 -12.11 -24.91
CA TYR A 174 0.27 -11.21 -25.72
C TYR A 174 -0.58 -10.43 -26.73
N PHE A 175 -0.02 -9.34 -27.24
CA PHE A 175 -0.59 -8.54 -28.32
C PHE A 175 0.53 -8.05 -29.25
N ASP A 176 0.38 -8.35 -30.54
CA ASP A 176 1.32 -8.09 -31.64
C ASP A 176 0.68 -7.25 -32.77
N GLY A 177 -0.41 -6.53 -32.45
CA GLY A 177 -1.16 -5.74 -33.43
C GLY A 177 -0.56 -4.37 -33.78
N LEU A 178 0.58 -3.98 -33.18
CA LEU A 178 1.24 -2.71 -33.45
C LEU A 178 2.40 -2.90 -34.44
N SER A 179 2.69 -1.85 -35.21
CA SER A 179 3.80 -1.83 -36.16
C SER A 179 5.02 -1.06 -35.67
N GLU A 180 4.80 -0.14 -34.72
CA GLU A 180 5.83 0.76 -34.21
C GLU A 180 6.17 0.41 -32.76
N PRO A 181 7.40 0.70 -32.30
CA PRO A 181 7.83 0.35 -30.95
C PRO A 181 6.97 1.01 -29.87
N ILE A 182 6.56 0.20 -28.89
CA ILE A 182 5.85 0.64 -27.69
C ILE A 182 6.84 1.36 -26.78
N ILE A 183 6.58 2.62 -26.47
CA ILE A 183 7.44 3.50 -25.66
C ILE A 183 6.84 3.83 -24.28
N ALA A 184 5.53 3.66 -24.09
CA ALA A 184 4.89 3.76 -22.78
C ALA A 184 3.64 2.89 -22.71
N VAL A 185 3.37 2.35 -21.51
CA VAL A 185 2.30 1.38 -21.24
C VAL A 185 1.66 1.73 -19.91
N GLU A 186 0.33 1.70 -19.84
CA GLU A 186 -0.42 1.84 -18.58
C GLU A 186 -1.75 1.08 -18.62
N LEU A 187 -2.13 0.49 -17.49
CA LEU A 187 -3.45 -0.11 -17.29
C LEU A 187 -4.40 0.92 -16.66
N VAL A 188 -5.56 1.13 -17.26
CA VAL A 188 -6.50 2.20 -16.87
C VAL A 188 -7.90 1.60 -16.63
N GLN A 189 -8.62 2.15 -15.65
CA GLN A 189 -10.05 1.88 -15.51
C GLN A 189 -10.84 2.58 -16.64
N PRO A 190 -11.86 1.93 -17.23
CA PRO A 190 -12.71 2.58 -18.21
C PRO A 190 -13.62 3.62 -17.56
N LYS A 191 -13.89 4.73 -18.26
CA LYS A 191 -14.95 5.66 -17.88
C LYS A 191 -16.30 4.91 -17.74
N PRO A 192 -17.07 5.18 -16.68
CA PRO A 192 -18.37 4.56 -16.48
C PRO A 192 -19.31 4.78 -17.68
N GLY A 193 -20.00 3.73 -18.11
CA GLY A 193 -21.04 3.80 -19.13
C GLY A 193 -20.56 3.94 -20.58
N ILE A 194 -19.25 3.83 -20.86
CA ILE A 194 -18.73 3.87 -22.24
C ILE A 194 -18.69 2.48 -22.90
N PHE A 195 -18.25 1.47 -22.16
CA PHE A 195 -18.03 0.13 -22.69
C PHE A 195 -19.00 -0.88 -22.09
N GLN A 196 -19.12 -2.02 -22.77
CA GLN A 196 -19.87 -3.18 -22.26
C GLN A 196 -19.19 -3.75 -21.01
N PRO A 197 -19.94 -4.27 -20.01
CA PRO A 197 -19.40 -4.68 -18.69
C PRO A 197 -18.26 -5.70 -18.73
N HIS A 198 -18.16 -6.50 -19.79
CA HIS A 198 -17.05 -7.45 -19.97
C HIS A 198 -15.68 -6.80 -20.18
N ILE A 199 -15.61 -5.53 -20.60
CA ILE A 199 -14.37 -4.75 -20.69
C ILE A 199 -14.16 -4.13 -19.32
N GLN A 200 -13.35 -4.79 -18.51
CA GLN A 200 -13.12 -4.41 -17.12
C GLN A 200 -12.02 -3.36 -17.01
N TYR A 201 -11.02 -3.42 -17.89
CA TYR A 201 -9.88 -2.50 -17.94
C TYR A 201 -9.55 -2.10 -19.38
N LEU A 202 -8.75 -1.07 -19.51
CA LEU A 202 -8.16 -0.63 -20.77
C LEU A 202 -6.65 -0.70 -20.66
N LEU A 203 -6.00 -1.22 -21.69
CA LEU A 203 -4.55 -1.17 -21.83
C LEU A 203 -4.20 -0.02 -22.78
N CYS A 204 -3.58 1.02 -22.24
CA CYS A 204 -3.14 2.18 -23.00
C CYS A 204 -1.69 2.00 -23.43
N LEU A 205 -1.47 1.92 -24.75
CA LEU A 205 -0.17 1.75 -25.37
C LEU A 205 0.17 3.00 -26.17
N ALA A 206 1.30 3.63 -25.90
CA ALA A 206 1.85 4.68 -26.75
C ALA A 206 3.03 4.13 -27.55
N THR A 207 2.97 4.29 -28.87
CA THR A 207 4.09 4.05 -29.78
C THR A 207 4.76 5.37 -30.14
N THR A 208 5.76 5.32 -31.02
CA THR A 208 6.40 6.51 -31.59
C THR A 208 5.42 7.38 -32.41
N VAL A 209 4.36 6.79 -32.98
CA VAL A 209 3.45 7.47 -33.93
C VAL A 209 2.00 7.60 -33.46
N GLU A 210 1.52 6.72 -32.58
CA GLU A 210 0.12 6.72 -32.13
C GLU A 210 -0.06 6.24 -30.69
N ILE A 211 -1.22 6.53 -30.13
CA ILE A 211 -1.68 6.09 -28.82
C ILE A 211 -2.92 5.24 -29.02
N VAL A 212 -2.90 4.01 -28.51
CA VAL A 212 -3.88 2.96 -28.73
C VAL A 212 -4.49 2.53 -27.39
N LEU A 213 -5.81 2.35 -27.35
CA LEU A 213 -6.54 1.74 -26.23
C LEU A 213 -7.06 0.37 -26.63
N LEU A 214 -6.60 -0.67 -25.93
CA LEU A 214 -7.10 -2.04 -26.05
C LEU A 214 -8.06 -2.35 -24.91
N GLY A 215 -9.09 -3.14 -25.20
CA GLY A 215 -9.97 -3.67 -24.16
C GLY A 215 -9.34 -4.87 -23.47
N VAL A 216 -9.47 -4.91 -22.15
CA VAL A 216 -9.05 -6.03 -21.31
C VAL A 216 -10.29 -6.66 -20.68
N SER A 217 -10.44 -7.96 -20.85
CA SER A 217 -11.49 -8.76 -20.22
C SER A 217 -10.90 -9.93 -19.45
N PHE A 218 -11.69 -10.49 -18.54
CA PHE A 218 -11.33 -11.66 -17.75
C PHE A 218 -12.40 -12.74 -17.92
N SER A 219 -11.99 -13.99 -18.15
CA SER A 219 -12.93 -15.11 -18.22
C SER A 219 -13.38 -15.49 -16.81
N GLY A 220 -14.61 -15.10 -16.45
CA GLY A 220 -15.21 -15.45 -15.18
C GLY A 220 -15.58 -16.93 -15.15
N SER A 221 -14.66 -17.79 -14.69
CA SER A 221 -14.99 -19.16 -14.30
C SER A 221 -14.59 -19.38 -12.84
N SER A 222 -15.35 -20.23 -12.13
CA SER A 222 -15.35 -20.48 -10.69
C SER A 222 -14.05 -21.01 -10.06
N THR A 223 -12.91 -20.84 -10.71
CA THR A 223 -11.57 -21.12 -10.20
C THR A 223 -10.89 -19.82 -9.78
N ASN A 224 -10.01 -19.85 -8.77
CA ASN A 224 -9.26 -18.69 -8.26
C ASN A 224 -8.29 -18.04 -9.28
N TYR A 225 -8.40 -18.37 -10.58
CA TYR A 225 -7.56 -17.91 -11.67
C TYR A 225 -8.49 -17.41 -12.78
N GLU A 226 -8.66 -16.08 -12.85
CA GLU A 226 -9.33 -15.43 -13.97
C GLU A 226 -8.32 -15.29 -15.12
N GLU A 227 -8.62 -15.88 -16.27
CA GLU A 227 -7.77 -15.80 -17.47
C GLU A 227 -7.94 -14.43 -18.13
N MET A 228 -6.83 -13.76 -18.41
CA MET A 228 -6.83 -12.45 -19.05
C MET A 228 -7.02 -12.61 -20.57
N HIS A 229 -7.83 -11.74 -21.15
CA HIS A 229 -7.98 -11.65 -22.60
C HIS A 229 -7.82 -10.20 -23.07
N LEU A 230 -6.92 -10.02 -24.04
CA LEU A 230 -6.77 -8.77 -24.77
C LEU A 230 -7.65 -8.82 -26.01
N LEU A 231 -8.42 -7.76 -26.25
CA LEU A 231 -9.17 -7.64 -27.50
C LEU A 231 -8.18 -7.50 -28.68
N PRO A 232 -8.41 -8.22 -29.79
CA PRO A 232 -7.49 -8.23 -30.94
C PRO A 232 -7.49 -6.91 -31.71
N GLU A 233 -8.59 -6.15 -31.63
CA GLU A 233 -8.73 -4.87 -32.31
C GLU A 233 -8.73 -3.72 -31.30
N PRO A 234 -7.93 -2.66 -31.53
CA PRO A 234 -8.02 -1.42 -30.79
C PRO A 234 -9.43 -0.83 -30.70
N LEU A 235 -9.82 -0.43 -29.49
CA LEU A 235 -11.06 0.29 -29.26
C LEU A 235 -10.95 1.74 -29.73
N PHE A 236 -9.80 2.37 -29.50
CA PHE A 236 -9.49 3.74 -29.92
C PHE A 236 -8.02 3.89 -30.30
N ALA A 237 -7.74 4.78 -31.26
CA ALA A 237 -6.39 5.17 -31.65
C ALA A 237 -6.34 6.67 -31.98
N VAL A 238 -5.28 7.36 -31.55
CA VAL A 238 -5.03 8.78 -31.81
C VAL A 238 -3.55 8.99 -32.15
N PRO A 239 -3.20 9.77 -33.19
CA PRO A 239 -1.80 10.05 -33.50
C PRO A 239 -1.07 10.83 -32.39
N THR A 240 0.22 10.57 -32.23
CA THR A 240 1.10 11.31 -31.31
C THR A 240 1.39 12.73 -31.81
N ASP A 241 1.18 13.02 -33.10
CA ASP A 241 1.47 14.31 -33.75
C ASP A 241 2.90 14.81 -33.42
N GLY A 242 3.87 13.89 -33.35
CA GLY A 242 5.27 14.20 -33.02
C GLY A 242 5.54 14.38 -31.52
N ALA A 243 4.55 14.25 -30.64
CA ALA A 243 4.77 14.23 -29.19
C ALA A 243 5.29 12.85 -28.76
N TYR A 244 6.54 12.79 -28.33
CA TYR A 244 7.13 11.56 -27.78
C TYR A 244 6.61 11.32 -26.36
N ILE A 245 5.66 10.38 -26.19
CA ILE A 245 5.04 10.07 -24.90
C ILE A 245 5.99 9.22 -24.05
N VAL A 246 6.27 9.66 -22.83
CA VAL A 246 7.26 9.04 -21.92
C VAL A 246 6.60 8.34 -20.75
N THR A 247 5.44 8.82 -20.30
CA THR A 247 4.73 8.27 -19.14
C THR A 247 3.22 8.46 -19.32
N ILE A 248 2.44 7.54 -18.79
CA ILE A 248 0.97 7.54 -18.84
C ILE A 248 0.48 7.25 -17.42
N THR A 249 -0.63 7.88 -17.00
CA THR A 249 -1.32 7.56 -15.74
C THR A 249 -2.82 7.59 -15.97
N GLY A 250 -3.52 6.59 -15.43
CA GLY A 250 -4.98 6.56 -15.39
C GLY A 250 -5.53 7.10 -14.08
N THR A 251 -6.73 7.67 -14.12
CA THR A 251 -7.53 7.97 -12.92
C THR A 251 -8.55 6.87 -12.65
N THR A 252 -9.03 6.75 -11.41
CA THR A 252 -10.19 5.88 -11.08
C THR A 252 -11.47 6.25 -11.84
N SER A 253 -11.61 7.50 -12.28
CA SER A 253 -12.73 7.97 -13.12
C SER A 253 -12.56 7.65 -14.62
N GLY A 254 -11.43 7.04 -15.01
CA GLY A 254 -11.11 6.66 -16.38
C GLY A 254 -10.59 7.78 -17.27
N ARG A 255 -10.05 8.86 -16.68
CA ARG A 255 -9.26 9.85 -17.43
C ARG A 255 -7.85 9.30 -17.61
N ILE A 256 -7.21 9.66 -18.71
CA ILE A 256 -5.88 9.14 -19.08
C ILE A 256 -4.99 10.34 -19.37
N PHE A 257 -3.99 10.56 -18.54
CA PHE A 257 -3.00 11.61 -18.71
C PHE A 257 -1.69 11.04 -19.24
N MET A 258 -0.97 11.84 -20.01
CA MET A 258 0.28 11.46 -20.67
C MET A 258 1.31 12.57 -20.49
N GLY A 259 2.50 12.23 -20.03
CA GLY A 259 3.65 13.11 -19.98
C GLY A 259 4.55 12.85 -21.18
N ALA A 260 5.00 13.92 -21.83
CA ALA A 260 5.82 13.83 -23.04
C ALA A 260 7.23 14.40 -22.84
N LYS A 261 8.11 14.09 -23.80
CA LYS A 261 9.50 14.54 -23.85
C LYS A 261 9.64 16.07 -23.93
N ASP A 262 8.66 16.74 -24.53
CA ASP A 262 8.60 18.19 -24.65
C ASP A 262 8.19 18.91 -23.35
N GLY A 263 8.04 18.18 -22.24
CA GLY A 263 7.62 18.73 -20.95
C GLY A 263 6.12 19.06 -20.87
N CYS A 264 5.32 18.66 -21.86
CA CYS A 264 3.88 18.87 -21.86
C CYS A 264 3.10 17.70 -21.26
N ILE A 265 1.96 18.04 -20.66
CA ILE A 265 0.93 17.08 -20.27
C ILE A 265 -0.16 17.06 -21.33
N TYR A 266 -0.52 15.86 -21.73
CA TYR A 266 -1.61 15.57 -22.62
C TYR A 266 -2.69 14.73 -21.91
N GLU A 267 -3.90 14.76 -22.42
CA GLU A 267 -5.01 13.90 -21.99
C GLU A 267 -5.58 13.15 -23.19
N PHE A 268 -5.73 11.83 -23.07
CA PHE A 268 -6.43 11.01 -24.05
C PHE A 268 -7.91 11.04 -23.68
N PHE A 269 -8.66 11.82 -24.43
CA PHE A 269 -10.10 11.93 -24.26
C PHE A 269 -10.81 10.92 -25.16
N TYR A 270 -11.70 10.13 -24.59
CA TYR A 270 -12.59 9.21 -25.30
C TYR A 270 -14.03 9.29 -24.77
N GLN A 271 -14.99 9.00 -25.67
CA GLN A 271 -16.43 9.01 -25.43
C GLN A 271 -17.15 7.94 -26.28
N ALA A 272 -18.35 7.53 -25.88
CA ALA A 272 -19.11 6.45 -26.54
C ALA A 272 -19.65 6.85 -27.93
N GLU A 273 -20.27 8.03 -28.02
CA GLU A 273 -20.94 8.50 -29.24
C GLU A 273 -20.13 9.59 -29.96
N GLU A 274 -20.22 9.61 -31.28
CA GLU A 274 -19.66 10.69 -32.10
C GLU A 274 -20.63 11.87 -32.10
N GLY A 275 -20.17 13.06 -31.73
CA GLY A 275 -20.96 14.28 -31.83
C GLY A 275 -20.81 14.88 -33.23
N PHE A 276 -21.79 15.65 -33.68
CA PHE A 276 -21.75 16.35 -34.99
C PHE A 276 -20.49 17.22 -35.20
N PHE A 277 -19.86 17.67 -34.11
CA PHE A 277 -18.60 18.41 -34.11
C PHE A 277 -17.50 17.78 -33.22
N SER A 278 -17.69 16.55 -32.73
CA SER A 278 -16.79 15.92 -31.74
C SER A 278 -16.45 14.48 -32.09
N ARG A 279 -15.15 14.20 -32.27
CA ARG A 279 -14.61 12.85 -32.51
C ARG A 279 -14.81 11.95 -31.29
N LYS A 280 -14.88 10.63 -31.52
CA LYS A 280 -14.97 9.62 -30.46
C LYS A 280 -13.74 9.60 -29.54
N CYS A 281 -12.57 9.92 -30.07
CA CYS A 281 -11.35 10.11 -29.29
C CYS A 281 -10.51 11.28 -29.82
N ARG A 282 -9.73 11.92 -28.93
CA ARG A 282 -8.78 12.99 -29.27
C ARG A 282 -7.73 13.17 -28.17
N LYS A 283 -6.58 13.73 -28.55
CA LYS A 283 -5.53 14.15 -27.63
C LYS A 283 -5.66 15.64 -27.31
N ILE A 284 -5.68 15.99 -26.03
CA ILE A 284 -5.79 17.36 -25.53
C ILE A 284 -4.45 17.76 -24.90
N ASN A 285 -3.91 18.96 -25.15
CA ASN A 285 -2.70 19.46 -24.49
C ASN A 285 -3.09 20.45 -23.38
N HIS A 286 -2.66 20.18 -22.14
CA HIS A 286 -2.97 20.98 -20.95
C HIS A 286 -1.84 21.96 -20.56
N SER A 287 -0.64 21.81 -21.14
CA SER A 287 0.52 22.66 -20.83
C SER A 287 0.59 23.93 -21.67
N LYS A 288 -0.04 23.95 -22.85
CA LYS A 288 -0.03 25.11 -23.75
C LYS A 288 -1.29 25.97 -23.55
N SER A 289 -1.12 27.19 -23.03
CA SER A 289 -2.20 28.19 -23.02
C SER A 289 -2.62 28.51 -24.46
N THR A 290 -3.89 28.85 -24.70
CA THR A 290 -4.42 29.21 -26.03
C THR A 290 -3.64 30.34 -26.72
N LEU A 291 -2.97 31.20 -25.96
CA LEU A 291 -2.11 32.29 -26.48
C LEU A 291 -0.75 31.82 -26.99
N SER A 292 -0.28 30.62 -26.64
CA SER A 292 1.00 30.07 -27.09
C SER A 292 1.02 29.75 -28.60
N TYR A 293 -0.15 29.57 -29.22
CA TYR A 293 -0.29 29.45 -30.68
C TYR A 293 0.04 30.75 -31.44
N LEU A 294 0.12 31.88 -30.74
CA LEU A 294 0.42 33.20 -31.33
C LEU A 294 1.90 33.56 -31.26
N VAL A 295 2.74 32.74 -30.61
CA VAL A 295 4.17 32.99 -30.46
C VAL A 295 4.94 32.23 -31.56
N PRO A 296 5.76 32.90 -32.38
CA PRO A 296 6.55 32.22 -33.41
C PRO A 296 7.44 31.11 -32.83
N SER A 297 7.44 29.95 -33.49
CA SER A 297 8.11 28.73 -33.02
C SER A 297 9.63 28.89 -32.80
N PHE A 298 10.29 29.79 -33.53
CA PHE A 298 11.72 30.08 -33.35
C PHE A 298 12.07 30.74 -32.00
N ILE A 299 11.13 31.45 -31.37
CA ILE A 299 11.35 32.07 -30.05
C ILE A 299 11.30 30.98 -28.96
N ASN A 300 10.36 30.04 -29.04
CA ASN A 300 10.31 28.92 -28.10
C ASN A 300 11.50 27.97 -28.30
N ALA A 301 11.88 27.65 -29.53
CA ALA A 301 12.99 26.73 -29.82
C ALA A 301 14.37 27.25 -29.39
N ALA A 302 14.56 28.58 -29.30
CA ALA A 302 15.83 29.18 -28.86
C ALA A 302 15.99 29.23 -27.33
N PHE A 303 14.90 29.05 -26.57
CA PHE A 303 14.89 29.22 -25.12
C PHE A 303 14.29 28.05 -24.32
N SER A 304 13.65 27.06 -24.96
CA SER A 304 13.18 25.85 -24.27
C SER A 304 14.18 24.71 -24.43
N GLU A 305 14.98 24.48 -23.40
CA GLU A 305 15.68 23.21 -23.24
C GLU A 305 14.63 22.13 -22.92
N GLU A 306 14.64 21.00 -23.63
CA GLU A 306 13.74 19.86 -23.34
C GLU A 306 13.90 19.45 -21.86
N ASP A 307 12.77 19.26 -21.16
CA ASP A 307 12.71 18.76 -19.79
C ASP A 307 11.54 17.75 -19.71
N PRO A 308 11.78 16.49 -20.12
CA PRO A 308 10.74 15.46 -20.21
C PRO A 308 9.99 15.27 -18.89
N ILE A 309 8.68 15.04 -18.97
CA ILE A 309 7.93 14.54 -17.80
C ILE A 309 8.20 13.05 -17.68
N VAL A 310 8.91 12.65 -16.61
CA VAL A 310 9.37 11.26 -16.41
C VAL A 310 8.54 10.50 -15.38
N GLN A 311 7.72 11.19 -14.59
CA GLN A 311 6.82 10.57 -13.62
C GLN A 311 5.55 11.41 -13.46
N MET A 312 4.41 10.74 -13.39
CA MET A 312 3.12 11.30 -12.99
C MET A 312 2.53 10.44 -11.89
N VAL A 313 1.98 11.06 -10.85
CA VAL A 313 1.31 10.36 -9.74
C VAL A 313 0.07 11.15 -9.33
N GLN A 314 -1.00 10.45 -8.99
CA GLN A 314 -2.27 11.05 -8.61
C GLN A 314 -2.59 10.78 -7.14
N ASP A 315 -3.02 11.81 -6.44
CA ASP A 315 -3.72 11.71 -5.17
C ASP A 315 -5.23 11.58 -5.47
N GLU A 316 -5.75 10.36 -5.35
CA GLU A 316 -7.17 10.06 -5.61
C GLU A 316 -8.08 10.66 -4.54
N THR A 317 -7.64 10.78 -3.29
CA THR A 317 -8.51 11.24 -2.20
C THR A 317 -8.77 12.75 -2.25
N ARG A 318 -7.86 13.52 -2.87
CA ARG A 318 -7.99 14.97 -3.07
C ARG A 318 -8.12 15.41 -4.53
N HIS A 319 -8.04 14.45 -5.46
CA HIS A 319 -8.04 14.71 -6.90
C HIS A 319 -6.94 15.71 -7.32
N ILE A 320 -5.69 15.40 -6.98
CA ILE A 320 -4.52 16.22 -7.35
C ILE A 320 -3.59 15.37 -8.20
N LEU A 321 -3.17 15.91 -9.35
CA LEU A 321 -2.16 15.28 -10.20
C LEU A 321 -0.81 15.97 -9.99
N TYR A 322 0.22 15.19 -9.72
CA TYR A 322 1.60 15.66 -9.60
C TYR A 322 2.43 15.14 -10.76
N THR A 323 3.33 15.97 -11.26
CA THR A 323 4.32 15.56 -12.26
C THR A 323 5.73 15.87 -11.80
N ARG A 324 6.67 15.02 -12.21
CA ARG A 324 8.12 15.23 -12.04
C ARG A 324 8.78 15.20 -13.40
N SER A 325 9.56 16.23 -13.69
CA SER A 325 10.42 16.25 -14.88
C SER A 325 11.77 15.57 -14.65
N GLU A 326 12.52 15.32 -15.73
CA GLU A 326 13.87 14.76 -15.69
C GLU A 326 14.83 15.64 -14.87
N LYS A 327 14.74 16.96 -15.01
CA LYS A 327 15.52 17.93 -14.22
C LYS A 327 14.98 18.10 -12.79
N GLY A 328 13.96 17.35 -12.39
CA GLY A 328 13.37 17.37 -11.06
C GLY A 328 12.50 18.61 -10.80
N THR A 329 11.86 19.17 -11.82
CA THR A 329 10.77 20.14 -11.62
C THR A 329 9.52 19.37 -11.19
N ILE A 330 8.90 19.79 -10.07
CA ILE A 330 7.63 19.24 -9.61
C ILE A 330 6.52 20.23 -9.96
N GLN A 331 5.46 19.75 -10.60
CA GLN A 331 4.27 20.54 -10.91
C GLN A 331 3.03 19.93 -10.25
N VAL A 332 2.09 20.78 -9.86
CA VAL A 332 0.84 20.41 -9.18
C VAL A 332 -0.35 20.84 -10.03
N TYR A 333 -1.26 19.91 -10.28
CA TYR A 333 -2.45 20.09 -11.08
C TYR A 333 -3.71 19.79 -10.28
N ASP A 334 -4.55 20.80 -10.27
CA ASP A 334 -5.89 20.91 -9.76
C ASP A 334 -6.94 20.10 -10.51
N LEU A 335 -7.35 18.87 -10.12
CA LEU A 335 -8.36 18.12 -10.89
C LEU A 335 -9.81 18.45 -10.52
N GLY A 336 -10.09 19.37 -9.60
CA GLY A 336 -11.47 19.69 -9.26
C GLY A 336 -12.00 18.84 -8.10
N THR A 337 -13.15 19.22 -7.55
CA THR A 337 -13.80 18.44 -6.48
C THR A 337 -14.40 17.14 -7.01
N ASP A 338 -14.62 17.07 -8.33
CA ASP A 338 -15.20 15.95 -9.07
C ASP A 338 -14.16 15.19 -9.91
N GLY A 339 -12.88 15.58 -9.81
CA GLY A 339 -11.79 15.01 -10.60
C GLY A 339 -11.89 15.27 -12.11
N GLN A 340 -12.72 16.22 -12.57
CA GLN A 340 -12.91 16.51 -14.01
C GLN A 340 -12.17 17.75 -14.51
N ALA A 341 -11.73 18.64 -13.62
CA ALA A 341 -10.96 19.82 -13.98
C ALA A 341 -9.50 19.48 -14.29
N MET A 342 -8.74 20.47 -14.78
CA MET A 342 -7.30 20.36 -14.98
C MET A 342 -6.67 21.76 -14.92
N THR A 343 -6.27 22.18 -13.72
CA THR A 343 -5.72 23.53 -13.49
C THR A 343 -4.31 23.44 -12.93
N ARG A 344 -3.30 23.97 -13.63
CA ARG A 344 -1.95 24.03 -13.06
C ARG A 344 -1.89 25.04 -11.92
N VAL A 345 -1.58 24.57 -10.71
CA VAL A 345 -1.57 25.39 -9.47
C VAL A 345 -0.17 25.89 -9.13
N ALA A 346 0.82 25.00 -9.13
CA ALA A 346 2.17 25.31 -8.69
C ALA A 346 3.21 24.60 -9.56
N ALA A 347 4.42 25.16 -9.62
CA ALA A 347 5.59 24.51 -10.17
C ALA A 347 6.84 24.99 -9.46
N ILE A 348 7.65 24.06 -8.95
CA ILE A 348 8.92 24.35 -8.28
C ILE A 348 10.03 23.54 -8.96
N ASN A 349 11.13 24.20 -9.28
CA ASN A 349 12.28 23.55 -9.88
C ASN A 349 13.21 22.97 -8.80
N THR A 350 14.14 22.10 -9.21
CA THR A 350 15.10 21.48 -8.29
C THR A 350 15.94 22.50 -7.52
N ASN A 351 16.32 23.64 -8.11
CA ASN A 351 17.13 24.65 -7.39
C ASN A 351 16.38 25.25 -6.20
N THR A 352 15.09 25.57 -6.37
CA THR A 352 14.23 26.05 -5.27
C THR A 352 14.06 24.98 -4.20
N ILE A 353 13.86 23.72 -4.59
CA ILE A 353 13.75 22.60 -3.66
C ILE A 353 15.03 22.44 -2.84
N VAL A 354 16.19 22.37 -3.50
CA VAL A 354 17.51 22.21 -2.86
C VAL A 354 17.82 23.39 -1.93
N GLN A 355 17.49 24.62 -2.34
CA GLN A 355 17.70 25.80 -1.51
C GLN A 355 16.84 25.77 -0.24
N SER A 356 15.55 25.40 -0.36
CA SER A 356 14.66 25.23 0.79
C SER A 356 15.14 24.08 1.70
N ALA A 357 15.54 22.94 1.13
CA ALA A 357 16.04 21.80 1.88
C ALA A 357 17.32 22.14 2.65
N ALA A 358 18.27 22.85 2.04
CA ALA A 358 19.49 23.31 2.68
C ALA A 358 19.25 24.34 3.79
N ASN A 359 18.19 25.15 3.69
CA ASN A 359 17.81 26.08 4.75
C ASN A 359 17.24 25.35 5.98
N ILE A 360 16.52 24.25 5.75
CA ILE A 360 15.92 23.39 6.78
C ILE A 360 16.98 22.48 7.40
N ALA A 361 17.70 21.70 6.60
CA ALA A 361 18.77 20.79 7.01
C ALA A 361 20.18 21.39 6.79
N ARG A 362 20.52 22.42 7.58
CA ARG A 362 21.73 23.24 7.41
C ARG A 362 23.07 22.50 7.48
N THR A 363 23.09 21.33 8.12
CA THR A 363 24.31 20.51 8.30
C THR A 363 24.52 19.50 7.18
N VAL A 364 23.57 19.37 6.25
CA VAL A 364 23.61 18.39 5.17
C VAL A 364 24.04 19.07 3.87
N ASP A 365 24.93 18.42 3.13
CA ASP A 365 25.41 18.99 1.88
C ASP A 365 24.31 19.08 0.83
N ARG A 366 24.36 20.13 0.00
CA ARG A 366 23.37 20.39 -1.05
C ARG A 366 23.31 19.27 -2.07
N SER A 367 24.42 18.55 -2.28
CA SER A 367 24.45 17.41 -3.21
C SER A 367 23.53 16.26 -2.76
N SER A 368 23.26 16.11 -1.45
CA SER A 368 22.34 15.08 -0.95
C SER A 368 20.90 15.31 -1.39
N PHE A 369 20.51 16.53 -1.76
CA PHE A 369 19.13 16.85 -2.14
C PHE A 369 18.84 16.69 -3.64
N ARG A 370 19.76 16.15 -4.43
CA ARG A 370 19.60 15.96 -5.88
C ARG A 370 20.38 14.73 -6.41
N PRO A 371 20.00 14.16 -7.56
CA PRO A 371 18.75 14.40 -8.29
C PRO A 371 17.54 13.84 -7.52
N LEU A 372 16.34 14.30 -7.89
CA LEU A 372 15.09 13.68 -7.45
C LEU A 372 14.83 12.43 -8.28
N VAL A 373 14.59 11.30 -7.61
CA VAL A 373 14.41 9.97 -8.24
C VAL A 373 13.00 9.42 -8.10
N GLY A 374 12.17 9.98 -7.21
CA GLY A 374 10.78 9.56 -7.03
C GLY A 374 9.92 10.67 -6.43
N ILE A 375 8.63 10.67 -6.76
CA ILE A 375 7.58 11.35 -6.01
C ILE A 375 6.46 10.35 -5.69
N ALA A 376 5.79 10.52 -4.54
CA ALA A 376 4.62 9.73 -4.16
C ALA A 376 3.61 10.63 -3.41
N PRO A 377 2.31 10.54 -3.72
CA PRO A 377 1.27 11.27 -3.00
C PRO A 377 1.13 10.72 -1.58
N ILE A 378 0.68 11.57 -0.65
CA ILE A 378 0.31 11.18 0.71
C ILE A 378 -1.20 11.35 0.80
N GLU A 379 -1.92 10.25 0.96
CA GLU A 379 -3.38 10.26 0.99
C GLU A 379 -3.92 11.04 2.20
N SER A 380 -5.15 11.55 2.08
CA SER A 380 -5.80 12.30 3.17
C SER A 380 -6.10 11.46 4.41
N SER A 381 -6.12 10.13 4.28
CA SER A 381 -6.19 9.17 5.37
C SER A 381 -4.91 9.10 6.21
N GLU A 382 -3.75 9.38 5.61
CA GLU A 382 -2.44 9.33 6.29
C GLU A 382 -2.08 10.68 6.92
N SER A 383 -2.40 11.78 6.24
CA SER A 383 -2.19 13.14 6.75
C SER A 383 -3.10 14.13 6.03
N THR A 384 -3.69 15.09 6.74
CA THR A 384 -4.49 16.15 6.12
C THR A 384 -3.64 17.29 5.55
N ASN A 385 -2.43 17.53 6.09
CA ASN A 385 -1.61 18.71 5.80
C ASN A 385 -0.34 18.41 5.00
N LEU A 386 0.14 17.17 5.01
CA LEU A 386 1.14 16.66 4.06
C LEU A 386 0.45 16.05 2.84
N HIS A 387 1.00 16.30 1.66
CA HIS A 387 0.35 15.98 0.39
C HIS A 387 1.23 15.20 -0.58
N LEU A 388 2.56 15.38 -0.50
CA LEU A 388 3.51 14.75 -1.40
C LEU A 388 4.83 14.48 -0.67
N VAL A 389 5.45 13.34 -0.94
CA VAL A 389 6.85 13.09 -0.60
C VAL A 389 7.68 12.97 -1.88
N ALA A 390 8.81 13.67 -1.94
CA ALA A 390 9.82 13.49 -2.98
C ALA A 390 11.05 12.77 -2.40
N ILE A 391 11.63 11.88 -3.20
CA ILE A 391 12.77 11.05 -2.81
C ILE A 391 13.96 11.43 -3.70
N THR A 392 15.10 11.65 -3.06
CA THR A 392 16.37 11.98 -3.73
C THR A 392 17.21 10.71 -3.96
N ALA A 393 18.16 10.76 -4.88
CA ALA A 393 19.08 9.64 -5.14
C ALA A 393 19.91 9.24 -3.91
N SER A 394 20.12 10.15 -2.96
CA SER A 394 20.83 9.88 -1.71
C SER A 394 19.95 9.22 -0.64
N GLY A 395 18.65 9.06 -0.89
CA GLY A 395 17.68 8.51 0.06
C GLY A 395 17.02 9.54 0.98
N VAL A 396 17.31 10.84 0.82
CA VAL A 396 16.58 11.90 1.56
C VAL A 396 15.13 11.99 1.07
N ARG A 397 14.19 12.07 2.02
CA ARG A 397 12.76 12.25 1.80
C ARG A 397 12.35 13.68 2.13
N LEU A 398 11.69 14.33 1.20
CA LEU A 398 11.28 15.73 1.24
C LEU A 398 9.75 15.77 1.25
N TYR A 399 9.13 16.18 2.36
CA TYR A 399 7.67 16.22 2.48
C TYR A 399 7.15 17.61 2.17
N PHE A 400 6.15 17.68 1.31
CA PHE A 400 5.54 18.91 0.84
C PHE A 400 4.09 19.04 1.27
N SER A 401 3.66 20.29 1.44
CA SER A 401 2.26 20.68 1.57
C SER A 401 1.85 21.50 0.37
N THR A 402 0.61 21.32 -0.08
CA THR A 402 0.02 22.15 -1.14
C THR A 402 -0.73 23.37 -0.60
N LEU A 403 -0.77 23.52 0.73
CA LEU A 403 -1.37 24.65 1.42
C LEU A 403 -0.28 25.62 1.89
N PRO A 404 -0.58 26.93 1.99
CA PRO A 404 0.35 27.88 2.59
C PRO A 404 0.50 27.62 4.10
N TRP A 405 1.66 27.96 4.67
CA TRP A 405 1.97 27.72 6.09
C TRP A 405 0.86 28.19 7.06
N ARG A 406 0.27 29.37 6.82
CA ARG A 406 -0.83 29.91 7.64
C ARG A 406 -2.07 29.02 7.74
N ALA A 407 -2.30 28.17 6.75
CA ALA A 407 -3.45 27.26 6.68
C ALA A 407 -3.04 25.79 6.94
N PHE A 408 -1.77 25.54 7.30
CA PHE A 408 -1.23 24.19 7.46
C PHE A 408 -1.93 23.41 8.58
N ASN A 409 -2.18 24.06 9.72
CA ASN A 409 -2.86 23.45 10.87
C ASN A 409 -4.39 23.46 10.77
N GLU A 410 -4.94 24.21 9.80
CA GLU A 410 -6.39 24.31 9.54
C GLU A 410 -6.80 23.44 8.33
N ALA A 411 -5.91 22.58 7.86
CA ALA A 411 -6.11 21.77 6.68
C ALA A 411 -7.27 20.79 6.85
N THR A 412 -8.23 20.86 5.94
CA THR A 412 -9.31 19.89 5.81
C THR A 412 -9.09 19.01 4.58
N PRO A 413 -9.66 17.79 4.50
CA PRO A 413 -9.59 16.96 3.30
C PRO A 413 -10.16 17.63 2.03
N SER A 414 -11.08 18.59 2.20
CA SER A 414 -11.67 19.38 1.11
C SER A 414 -10.83 20.59 0.70
N SER A 415 -9.74 20.88 1.42
CA SER A 415 -8.87 22.01 1.12
C SER A 415 -8.17 21.79 -0.22
N ARG A 416 -8.28 22.79 -1.11
CA ARG A 416 -7.73 22.70 -2.47
C ARG A 416 -6.29 23.20 -2.52
N PRO A 417 -5.45 22.61 -3.38
CA PRO A 417 -4.06 23.00 -3.48
C PRO A 417 -3.93 24.43 -3.99
N VAL A 418 -3.02 25.21 -3.40
CA VAL A 418 -2.75 26.61 -3.79
C VAL A 418 -1.26 26.84 -4.04
N THR A 419 -0.39 26.02 -3.46
CA THR A 419 1.05 26.15 -3.57
C THR A 419 1.73 24.78 -3.56
N LEU A 420 3.05 24.74 -3.50
CA LEU A 420 3.83 23.55 -3.17
C LEU A 420 5.04 24.00 -2.34
N GLN A 421 5.00 23.75 -1.03
CA GLN A 421 6.03 24.18 -0.09
C GLN A 421 6.67 22.98 0.61
N LEU A 422 8.00 23.00 0.73
CA LEU A 422 8.75 22.00 1.49
C LEU A 422 8.52 22.23 2.98
N VAL A 423 8.05 21.22 3.69
CA VAL A 423 7.70 21.29 5.12
C VAL A 423 8.71 20.53 5.98
N GLN A 424 9.10 19.33 5.56
CA GLN A 424 9.99 18.46 6.34
C GLN A 424 11.08 17.86 5.46
N VAL A 425 12.29 17.76 6.01
CA VAL A 425 13.39 16.95 5.47
C VAL A 425 13.63 15.75 6.39
N ARG A 426 13.50 14.52 5.88
CA ARG A 426 13.84 13.30 6.62
C ARG A 426 15.04 12.62 5.97
N LEU A 427 16.15 12.54 6.69
CA LEU A 427 17.40 11.94 6.21
C LEU A 427 17.36 10.42 6.33
N PRO A 428 18.00 9.66 5.43
CA PRO A 428 18.07 8.20 5.53
C PRO A 428 18.96 7.75 6.72
N PRO A 429 18.93 6.46 7.10
CA PRO A 429 19.83 5.92 8.11
C PRO A 429 21.31 6.15 7.73
N GLY A 430 22.17 6.37 8.73
CA GLY A 430 23.60 6.66 8.55
C GLY A 430 24.00 8.15 8.64
N TYR A 431 23.02 9.06 8.74
CA TYR A 431 23.26 10.50 8.97
C TYR A 431 23.29 10.91 10.45
N ALA A 432 23.10 9.95 11.37
CA ALA A 432 23.26 10.19 12.80
C ALA A 432 24.75 10.31 13.15
N ALA A 433 25.13 11.37 13.89
CA ALA A 433 26.53 11.70 14.22
C ALA A 433 27.28 10.59 15.00
N ASN A 434 26.58 9.57 15.49
CA ASN A 434 27.10 8.46 16.29
C ASN A 434 26.92 7.08 15.62
N ALA A 435 26.55 7.03 14.34
CA ALA A 435 26.32 5.77 13.63
C ALA A 435 27.64 5.02 13.38
N SER A 436 28.18 4.37 14.41
CA SER A 436 29.24 3.37 14.24
C SER A 436 28.62 2.10 13.64
N PRO A 437 29.13 1.56 12.51
CA PRO A 437 28.57 0.35 11.89
C PRO A 437 28.69 -0.92 12.74
N GLN A 438 29.45 -0.92 13.84
CA GLN A 438 29.75 -2.13 14.61
C GLN A 438 30.08 -1.77 16.08
N ARG A 439 29.07 -1.72 16.95
CA ARG A 439 29.24 -2.09 18.37
C ARG A 439 27.90 -2.31 19.06
N PRO A 440 27.63 -3.50 19.62
CA PRO A 440 26.51 -3.67 20.54
C PRO A 440 26.88 -2.98 21.86
N GLN A 441 26.34 -1.79 22.08
CA GLN A 441 26.24 -1.23 23.43
C GLN A 441 24.80 -1.38 23.88
N ALA A 442 24.60 -2.25 24.87
CA ALA A 442 23.36 -2.36 25.60
C ALA A 442 22.98 -0.97 26.14
N SER A 443 21.87 -0.42 25.65
CA SER A 443 21.24 0.78 26.20
C SER A 443 19.72 0.58 26.23
N PRO A 444 19.04 1.19 27.20
CA PRO A 444 17.88 0.60 27.86
C PRO A 444 16.62 0.70 27.00
N PHE A 445 16.00 -0.45 26.78
CA PHE A 445 14.78 -0.64 26.02
C PHE A 445 13.61 0.15 26.62
N GLY A 446 13.14 1.15 25.88
CA GLY A 446 11.72 1.50 25.87
C GLY A 446 11.04 0.69 24.76
N PRO A 447 9.80 0.20 24.94
CA PRO A 447 9.14 -0.62 23.92
C PRO A 447 9.00 0.19 22.62
N ILE A 448 9.25 -0.43 21.46
CA ILE A 448 9.19 0.22 20.14
C ILE A 448 7.79 0.77 19.86
N PHE A 449 6.78 0.11 20.42
CA PHE A 449 5.40 0.55 20.37
C PHE A 449 5.07 1.63 21.43
N SER A 450 5.93 1.91 22.41
CA SER A 450 5.66 2.91 23.45
C SER A 450 5.86 4.37 23.03
N ARG A 451 6.43 4.60 21.85
CA ARG A 451 6.72 5.95 21.34
C ARG A 451 5.73 6.36 20.26
N HIS A 452 4.44 6.07 20.47
CA HIS A 452 3.36 6.40 19.53
C HIS A 452 3.39 7.85 19.01
N HIS A 453 4.03 8.79 19.71
CA HIS A 453 4.13 10.20 19.32
C HIS A 453 5.31 10.57 18.41
N GLN A 454 6.21 9.65 18.04
CA GLN A 454 7.34 9.95 17.15
C GLN A 454 7.57 8.85 16.12
N LEU A 455 7.75 9.25 14.86
CA LEU A 455 8.04 8.34 13.76
C LEU A 455 9.41 7.66 13.96
N SER A 456 9.37 6.34 14.16
CA SER A 456 10.55 5.47 14.15
C SER A 456 10.42 4.43 13.04
N GLU A 457 11.50 4.16 12.32
CA GLU A 457 11.50 3.26 11.17
C GLU A 457 12.50 2.13 11.35
N THR A 458 12.04 0.92 11.09
CA THR A 458 12.87 -0.28 11.06
C THR A 458 13.30 -0.56 9.62
N GLN A 459 14.57 -0.93 9.44
CA GLN A 459 15.14 -1.21 8.13
C GLN A 459 15.48 -2.68 7.97
N ASN A 460 15.31 -3.20 6.76
CA ASN A 460 15.72 -4.55 6.39
C ASN A 460 16.33 -4.54 4.98
N THR A 461 17.42 -5.29 4.80
CA THR A 461 18.08 -5.41 3.49
C THR A 461 17.68 -6.74 2.86
N LEU A 462 17.09 -6.67 1.68
CA LEU A 462 16.73 -7.85 0.89
C LEU A 462 17.68 -7.96 -0.30
N GLY A 463 18.36 -9.10 -0.43
CA GLY A 463 19.10 -9.45 -1.64
C GLY A 463 18.12 -9.81 -2.76
N LEU A 464 18.20 -9.08 -3.87
CA LEU A 464 17.42 -9.34 -5.09
C LEU A 464 18.36 -9.73 -6.24
N ASP A 465 17.85 -10.53 -7.17
CA ASP A 465 18.65 -11.01 -8.30
C ASP A 465 18.64 -9.98 -9.44
N GLY A 466 19.77 -9.30 -9.64
CA GLY A 466 19.93 -8.35 -10.75
C GLY A 466 19.25 -7.00 -10.52
N LYS A 467 18.95 -6.30 -11.63
CA LYS A 467 18.38 -4.94 -11.59
C LYS A 467 16.87 -5.00 -11.35
N THR A 468 16.39 -4.29 -10.34
CA THR A 468 14.95 -4.07 -10.12
C THR A 468 14.41 -3.05 -11.13
N TRP A 469 13.37 -3.43 -11.86
CA TRP A 469 12.67 -2.58 -12.84
C TRP A 469 11.47 -1.88 -12.22
N ALA A 470 10.67 -2.62 -11.44
CA ALA A 470 9.46 -2.11 -10.84
C ALA A 470 9.24 -2.69 -9.45
N LEU A 471 8.58 -1.89 -8.60
CA LEU A 471 8.09 -2.27 -7.29
C LEU A 471 6.62 -1.87 -7.22
N ALA A 472 5.77 -2.80 -6.83
CA ALA A 472 4.37 -2.51 -6.56
C ALA A 472 3.91 -3.17 -5.27
N GLU A 473 3.04 -2.50 -4.53
CA GLU A 473 2.28 -3.12 -3.46
C GLU A 473 1.02 -3.79 -4.04
N VAL A 474 0.70 -4.99 -3.53
CA VAL A 474 -0.57 -5.65 -3.78
C VAL A 474 -1.42 -5.44 -2.54
N THR A 475 -2.47 -4.61 -2.68
CA THR A 475 -3.40 -4.32 -1.59
C THR A 475 -4.01 -5.64 -1.11
N PRO A 476 -3.89 -5.99 0.19
CA PRO A 476 -4.45 -7.22 0.71
C PRO A 476 -5.97 -7.19 0.58
N THR A 477 -6.56 -8.26 0.04
CA THR A 477 -8.00 -8.45 0.07
C THR A 477 -8.48 -8.49 1.52
N LEU A 478 -9.47 -7.65 1.85
CA LEU A 478 -10.16 -7.69 3.13
C LEU A 478 -10.73 -9.10 3.34
N LYS A 479 -10.31 -9.81 4.39
CA LYS A 479 -10.85 -11.16 4.69
C LYS A 479 -12.34 -11.13 5.04
N ARG A 480 -12.85 -9.94 5.36
CA ARG A 480 -14.25 -9.65 5.69
C ARG A 480 -14.55 -8.25 5.16
N GLN A 481 -15.62 -8.07 4.40
CA GLN A 481 -16.11 -6.74 4.04
C GLN A 481 -16.47 -5.99 5.33
N ILE A 482 -15.57 -5.13 5.80
CA ILE A 482 -15.92 -4.12 6.79
C ILE A 482 -16.58 -3.01 5.98
N ASP A 483 -17.81 -2.65 6.32
CA ASP A 483 -18.48 -1.53 5.69
C ASP A 483 -17.62 -0.27 5.92
N PRO A 484 -17.06 0.36 4.86
CA PRO A 484 -16.21 1.54 5.00
C PRO A 484 -16.92 2.69 5.72
N SER A 485 -18.25 2.70 5.72
CA SER A 485 -19.05 3.72 6.41
C SER A 485 -18.99 3.65 7.94
N ILE A 486 -18.45 2.56 8.53
CA ILE A 486 -18.22 2.44 9.97
C ILE A 486 -17.07 3.34 10.42
N PHE A 487 -16.09 3.59 9.55
CA PHE A 487 -15.05 4.58 9.75
C PHE A 487 -15.48 5.85 9.04
N ALA A 488 -16.06 6.80 9.78
CA ALA A 488 -16.32 8.13 9.22
C ALA A 488 -15.00 8.72 8.66
N PRO A 489 -14.90 9.05 7.36
CA PRO A 489 -13.80 9.86 6.87
C PRO A 489 -13.88 11.23 7.56
N PRO A 490 -12.78 11.81 8.05
CA PRO A 490 -11.38 11.47 7.80
C PRO A 490 -10.67 11.04 9.10
N ALA A 491 -11.08 9.94 9.73
CA ALA A 491 -10.26 9.36 10.79
C ALA A 491 -8.95 8.79 10.18
N PRO A 492 -7.79 8.96 10.84
CA PRO A 492 -6.56 8.32 10.40
C PRO A 492 -6.74 6.80 10.35
N GLU A 493 -6.08 6.16 9.38
CA GLU A 493 -6.15 4.70 9.27
C GLU A 493 -5.65 4.03 10.56
N PRO A 494 -6.40 3.06 11.11
CA PRO A 494 -5.97 2.36 12.31
C PRO A 494 -4.69 1.55 12.01
N PRO A 495 -3.72 1.53 12.94
CA PRO A 495 -2.44 0.88 12.71
C PRO A 495 -2.59 -0.63 12.60
N LEU A 496 -1.56 -1.27 12.02
CA LEU A 496 -1.52 -2.70 11.76
C LEU A 496 -1.82 -3.57 12.99
N ILE A 497 -1.44 -3.14 14.20
CA ILE A 497 -1.71 -3.89 15.44
C ILE A 497 -3.22 -4.07 15.71
N VAL A 498 -4.03 -3.08 15.30
CA VAL A 498 -5.49 -3.10 15.39
C VAL A 498 -6.06 -3.95 14.25
N THR A 499 -5.56 -3.79 13.03
CA THR A 499 -6.16 -4.40 11.83
C THR A 499 -5.67 -5.81 11.49
N GLN A 500 -4.58 -6.30 12.12
CA GLN A 500 -3.91 -7.57 11.79
C GLN A 500 -4.81 -8.82 11.82
N HIS A 501 -5.92 -8.79 12.56
CA HIS A 501 -6.86 -9.90 12.66
C HIS A 501 -7.89 -9.90 11.51
N ALA A 502 -8.18 -8.73 10.93
CA ALA A 502 -9.17 -8.54 9.88
C ALA A 502 -8.55 -8.51 8.46
N VAL A 503 -7.29 -8.10 8.35
CA VAL A 503 -6.61 -7.87 7.07
C VAL A 503 -5.50 -8.91 6.84
N GLY A 504 -5.37 -9.39 5.61
CA GLY A 504 -4.24 -10.24 5.19
C GLY A 504 -2.89 -9.51 5.27
N PRO A 505 -1.75 -10.23 5.21
CA PRO A 505 -0.44 -9.59 5.14
C PRO A 505 -0.31 -8.80 3.82
N ARG A 506 0.29 -7.61 3.90
CA ARG A 506 0.62 -6.81 2.71
C ARG A 506 1.69 -7.53 1.91
N LYS A 507 1.55 -7.53 0.58
CA LYS A 507 2.52 -8.12 -0.35
C LYS A 507 3.15 -7.02 -1.21
N PHE A 508 4.43 -7.18 -1.50
CA PHE A 508 5.22 -6.31 -2.36
C PHE A 508 5.86 -7.17 -3.45
N ILE A 509 5.72 -6.73 -4.69
CA ILE A 509 6.24 -7.42 -5.87
C ILE A 509 7.42 -6.63 -6.39
N PHE A 510 8.58 -7.29 -6.46
CA PHE A 510 9.77 -6.73 -7.09
C PHE A 510 10.01 -7.44 -8.41
N LEU A 511 9.82 -6.72 -9.52
CA LEU A 511 10.13 -7.22 -10.85
C LEU A 511 11.60 -6.93 -11.16
N THR A 512 12.37 -7.97 -11.46
CA THR A 512 13.80 -7.87 -11.82
C THR A 512 14.03 -8.32 -13.25
N THR A 513 15.26 -8.17 -13.74
CA THR A 513 15.69 -8.72 -15.04
C THR A 513 15.54 -10.25 -15.16
N GLN A 514 15.39 -10.98 -14.06
CA GLN A 514 15.42 -12.45 -14.06
C GLN A 514 14.14 -13.11 -13.53
N CYS A 515 13.45 -12.44 -12.60
CA CYS A 515 12.31 -13.01 -11.88
C CYS A 515 11.43 -11.95 -11.21
N CYS A 516 10.25 -12.36 -10.80
CA CYS A 516 9.40 -11.66 -9.84
C CYS A 516 9.69 -12.18 -8.42
N HIS A 517 10.00 -11.29 -7.48
CA HIS A 517 10.06 -11.62 -6.05
C HIS A 517 8.77 -11.17 -5.36
N VAL A 518 8.13 -12.09 -4.64
CA VAL A 518 6.97 -11.80 -3.79
C VAL A 518 7.46 -11.69 -2.36
N VAL A 519 7.29 -10.52 -1.76
CA VAL A 519 7.73 -10.20 -0.40
C VAL A 519 6.52 -9.83 0.44
N THR A 520 6.37 -10.43 1.62
CA THR A 520 5.28 -10.09 2.55
C THR A 520 5.78 -9.26 3.71
N GLN A 521 4.99 -8.26 4.09
CA GLN A 521 5.14 -7.62 5.40
C GLN A 521 4.51 -8.54 6.46
N LEU A 522 5.33 -8.99 7.39
CA LEU A 522 4.94 -9.87 8.49
C LEU A 522 4.21 -9.06 9.55
N ARG A 523 2.99 -9.50 9.90
CA ARG A 523 2.18 -8.91 10.98
C ARG A 523 2.68 -9.40 12.33
N PRO A 524 2.36 -8.74 13.45
CA PRO A 524 2.74 -9.21 14.79
C PRO A 524 2.32 -10.66 15.05
N VAL A 525 1.13 -11.05 14.60
CA VAL A 525 0.65 -12.45 14.64
C VAL A 525 1.51 -13.43 13.84
N ASP A 526 2.04 -13.02 12.68
CA ASP A 526 2.90 -13.86 11.83
C ASP A 526 4.28 -14.01 12.46
N ILE A 527 4.79 -12.94 13.07
CA ILE A 527 6.06 -12.94 13.79
C ILE A 527 5.98 -13.84 15.03
N LEU A 528 4.95 -13.71 15.87
CA LEU A 528 4.78 -14.57 17.05
C LEU A 528 4.65 -16.05 16.64
N ARG A 529 3.93 -16.32 15.55
CA ARG A 529 3.83 -17.67 14.97
C ARG A 529 5.21 -18.23 14.66
N GLN A 530 6.05 -17.49 13.93
CA GLN A 530 7.42 -17.92 13.59
C GLN A 530 8.27 -18.15 14.84
N LEU A 531 8.24 -17.22 15.80
CA LEU A 531 8.99 -17.35 17.05
C LEU A 531 8.61 -18.59 17.85
N LEU A 532 7.31 -18.92 17.92
CA LEU A 532 6.83 -20.12 18.62
C LEU A 532 7.24 -21.41 17.90
N PHE A 533 7.22 -21.42 16.56
CA PHE A 533 7.70 -22.56 15.77
C PHE A 533 9.22 -22.77 15.90
N ASP A 534 10.01 -21.72 15.71
CA ASP A 534 11.48 -21.78 15.79
C ASP A 534 11.96 -22.19 17.18
N ALA A 535 11.26 -21.72 18.22
CA ALA A 535 11.54 -22.07 19.61
C ALA A 535 10.95 -23.42 20.05
N SER A 536 10.07 -24.02 19.25
CA SER A 536 9.26 -25.19 19.63
C SER A 536 8.50 -24.99 20.96
N GLY A 537 8.04 -23.77 21.23
CA GLY A 537 7.32 -23.41 22.46
C GLY A 537 7.55 -21.98 22.95
N PRO A 538 6.91 -21.61 24.07
CA PRO A 538 6.90 -20.23 24.58
C PRO A 538 8.13 -19.85 25.43
N ASP A 539 8.97 -20.81 25.82
CA ASP A 539 10.02 -20.61 26.83
C ASP A 539 11.29 -19.92 26.31
N SER A 540 11.34 -19.56 25.03
CA SER A 540 12.53 -18.92 24.44
C SER A 540 12.68 -17.46 24.85
N THR A 541 13.92 -16.99 24.88
CA THR A 541 14.24 -15.57 25.08
C THR A 541 13.64 -14.70 23.98
N ALA A 542 13.51 -15.22 22.76
CA ALA A 542 12.93 -14.49 21.64
C ALA A 542 11.42 -14.24 21.82
N VAL A 543 10.67 -15.24 22.30
CA VAL A 543 9.24 -15.08 22.61
C VAL A 543 9.06 -14.11 23.78
N ARG A 544 9.91 -14.17 24.83
CA ARG A 544 9.87 -13.18 25.92
C ARG A 544 10.18 -11.76 25.44
N ALA A 545 11.17 -11.59 24.58
CA ALA A 545 11.52 -10.30 23.99
C ALA A 545 10.37 -9.74 23.13
N PHE A 546 9.63 -10.58 22.40
CA PHE A 546 8.42 -10.17 21.68
C PHE A 546 7.38 -9.54 22.62
N PHE A 547 7.10 -10.19 23.77
CA PHE A 547 6.16 -9.66 24.79
C PHE A 547 6.66 -8.34 25.41
N GLN A 548 7.98 -8.20 25.61
CA GLN A 548 8.56 -6.95 26.11
C GLN A 548 8.47 -5.81 25.08
N VAL A 549 8.70 -6.10 23.79
CA VAL A 549 8.70 -5.09 22.73
C VAL A 549 7.28 -4.59 22.44
N LEU A 550 6.29 -5.48 22.33
CA LEU A 550 4.90 -5.13 22.03
C LEU A 550 4.08 -4.68 23.24
N ARG A 551 4.63 -4.82 24.45
CA ARG A 551 3.92 -4.79 25.74
C ARG A 551 2.99 -5.99 25.92
N GLU A 552 2.73 -6.30 27.19
CA GLU A 552 2.00 -7.49 27.61
C GLU A 552 0.58 -7.52 27.05
N ASP A 553 -0.13 -6.38 27.01
CA ASP A 553 -1.50 -6.27 26.50
C ASP A 553 -1.61 -6.66 25.01
N GLN A 554 -0.77 -6.07 24.15
CA GLN A 554 -0.80 -6.31 22.71
C GLN A 554 -0.24 -7.69 22.35
N ALA A 555 0.80 -8.13 23.07
CA ALA A 555 1.36 -9.47 22.90
C ALA A 555 0.36 -10.56 23.33
N CYS A 556 -0.38 -10.34 24.41
CA CYS A 556 -1.48 -11.20 24.84
C CYS A 556 -2.61 -11.26 23.83
N ALA A 557 -3.06 -10.10 23.31
CA ALA A 557 -4.06 -10.08 22.24
C ALA A 557 -3.59 -10.87 21.01
N THR A 558 -2.32 -10.72 20.63
CA THR A 558 -1.72 -11.45 19.51
C THR A 558 -1.64 -12.96 19.77
N ALA A 559 -1.24 -13.37 20.98
CA ALA A 559 -1.21 -14.76 21.39
C ALA A 559 -2.62 -15.38 21.41
N LEU A 560 -3.63 -14.61 21.85
CA LEU A 560 -5.02 -15.06 21.85
C LEU A 560 -5.55 -15.29 20.43
N ILE A 561 -5.18 -14.45 19.46
CA ILE A 561 -5.52 -14.66 18.04
C ILE A 561 -5.00 -16.03 17.56
N LEU A 562 -3.75 -16.38 17.87
CA LEU A 562 -3.17 -17.68 17.51
C LEU A 562 -3.79 -18.85 18.29
N ALA A 563 -4.08 -18.67 19.57
CA ALA A 563 -4.72 -19.67 20.43
C ALA A 563 -6.15 -20.01 19.98
N CYS A 564 -6.81 -19.08 19.29
CA CYS A 564 -8.13 -19.25 18.70
C CYS A 564 -8.08 -19.69 17.22
N SER A 565 -6.90 -20.04 16.67
CA SER A 565 -6.81 -20.55 15.29
C SER A 565 -7.59 -21.86 15.17
N SER A 566 -8.54 -21.89 14.23
CA SER A 566 -9.34 -23.08 13.91
C SER A 566 -8.64 -24.02 12.91
N SER A 567 -7.44 -23.65 12.44
CA SER A 567 -6.67 -24.48 11.52
C SER A 567 -6.17 -25.74 12.22
N ILE A 568 -6.46 -26.91 11.64
CA ILE A 568 -5.99 -28.21 12.14
C ILE A 568 -4.44 -28.25 12.17
N GLN A 569 -3.79 -27.59 11.22
CA GLN A 569 -2.33 -27.49 11.15
C GLN A 569 -1.72 -26.66 12.29
N ASP A 570 -2.55 -25.85 12.96
CA ASP A 570 -2.12 -24.96 14.04
C ASP A 570 -2.42 -25.52 15.43
N SER A 571 -2.92 -26.76 15.58
CA SER A 571 -3.34 -27.26 16.90
C SER A 571 -2.23 -27.17 17.96
N GLN A 572 -0.99 -27.51 17.60
CA GLN A 572 0.16 -27.41 18.50
C GLN A 572 0.58 -25.95 18.73
N LEU A 573 0.50 -25.12 17.69
CA LEU A 573 0.78 -23.70 17.77
C LEU A 573 -0.22 -22.98 18.70
N ALA A 574 -1.49 -23.33 18.61
CA ALA A 574 -2.57 -22.78 19.43
C ALA A 574 -2.33 -23.12 20.92
N ASP A 575 -1.91 -24.35 21.22
CA ASP A 575 -1.50 -24.75 22.56
C ASP A 575 -0.28 -23.95 23.06
N TRP A 576 0.74 -23.75 22.23
CA TRP A 576 1.90 -22.93 22.58
C TRP A 576 1.56 -21.46 22.79
N ALA A 577 0.69 -20.90 21.96
CA ALA A 577 0.23 -19.52 22.07
C ALA A 577 -0.62 -19.32 23.33
N ALA A 578 -1.51 -20.27 23.65
CA ALA A 578 -2.28 -20.24 24.90
C ALA A 578 -1.34 -20.30 26.12
N ARG A 579 -0.30 -21.13 26.09
CA ARG A 579 0.72 -21.14 27.16
C ARG A 579 1.48 -19.83 27.24
N ALA A 580 1.91 -19.26 26.10
CA ALA A 580 2.59 -17.96 26.08
C ALA A 580 1.72 -16.87 26.73
N PHE A 581 0.43 -16.84 26.40
CA PHE A 581 -0.55 -15.93 27.01
C PHE A 581 -0.56 -16.05 28.54
N PHE A 582 -0.70 -17.27 29.09
CA PHE A 582 -0.75 -17.46 30.54
C PHE A 582 0.61 -17.30 31.25
N LEU A 583 1.73 -17.62 30.59
CA LEU A 583 3.06 -17.59 31.18
C LEU A 583 3.71 -16.20 31.16
N LEU A 584 3.42 -15.42 30.11
CA LEU A 584 4.10 -14.15 29.83
C LEU A 584 3.17 -12.94 29.88
N GLY A 585 1.86 -13.15 30.04
CA GLY A 585 0.85 -12.08 30.03
C GLY A 585 0.74 -11.25 31.30
N GLY A 586 1.74 -11.32 32.19
CA GLY A 586 1.72 -10.68 33.50
C GLY A 586 0.80 -11.39 34.52
N ASP A 587 1.07 -11.21 35.81
CA ASP A 587 0.08 -11.52 36.86
C ASP A 587 -0.99 -10.42 36.82
N VAL A 588 -2.23 -10.77 36.46
CA VAL A 588 -3.39 -9.86 36.47
C VAL A 588 -3.92 -9.67 37.86
#